data_AF-A0A2B4RW14-F1
#
_entry.id   AF-A0A2B4RW14-F1
#
_cell.length_a   1.000
_cell.length_b   1.000
_cell.length_c   1.000
_cell.angle_alpha   90.00
_cell.angle_beta   90.00
_cell.angle_gamma   90.00
#
_symmetry.space_group_name_H-M   'P 1'
#
loop_
_entity.id
_entity.type
_entity.pdbx_description
1 polymer ?
#
loop_
_entity_poly.entity_id
_entity_poly.type
_entity_poly.pdbx_seq_one_letter_code
_entity_poly.pdbx_strand_id
1 'polypeptide(L)'
;MEYTSDKHGERFCSILTVALTSNTWKVQVVVLAAIKLFVERMNWVNGTPDGSGEESIQRITMLRNILGQYIPPVCECLEVKKYAAVRLGSVEVLETMHSALQGHVRLSLLTEELKEHILDSLKYVYSDKEPNIRDKALELKNKFLSLGSTGS
;
A
#
# COMPACT_ATOMS: atom_id res chain seq x y z
N MET A 1 -26.13 0.61 2.91
CA MET A 1 -25.39 -0.46 3.61
C MET A 1 -24.40 0.26 4.52
N GLU A 2 -24.52 0.06 5.84
CA GLU A 2 -23.94 0.91 6.89
C GLU A 2 -22.40 1.05 6.86
N TYR A 3 -21.94 2.28 7.17
CA TYR A 3 -20.56 2.74 7.32
C TYR A 3 -19.86 2.22 8.60
N THR A 4 -20.02 0.94 8.93
CA THR A 4 -19.38 0.35 10.13
C THR A 4 -17.93 -0.06 9.91
N SER A 5 -17.50 -0.25 8.66
CA SER A 5 -16.11 -0.69 8.34
C SER A 5 -15.07 0.43 8.44
N ASP A 6 -15.44 1.68 8.20
CA ASP A 6 -14.46 2.79 8.14
C ASP A 6 -13.98 3.18 9.55
N LYS A 7 -14.88 3.21 10.55
CA LYS A 7 -14.55 3.59 11.95
C LYS A 7 -13.53 2.68 12.63
N HIS A 8 -13.32 1.47 12.10
CA HIS A 8 -12.35 0.52 12.64
C HIS A 8 -11.18 0.26 11.71
N GLY A 9 -11.17 0.87 10.51
CA GLY A 9 -10.14 0.66 9.49
C GLY A 9 -8.74 1.01 9.98
N GLU A 10 -8.55 2.19 10.57
CA GLU A 10 -7.25 2.60 11.14
C GLU A 10 -6.78 1.66 12.25
N ARG A 11 -7.67 1.28 13.17
CA ARG A 11 -7.32 0.37 14.26
C ARG A 11 -6.95 -1.02 13.75
N PHE A 12 -7.70 -1.55 12.79
CA PHE A 12 -7.40 -2.85 12.19
C PHE A 12 -6.08 -2.81 11.41
N CYS A 13 -5.84 -1.75 10.64
CA CYS A 13 -4.57 -1.51 9.97
C CYS A 13 -3.40 -1.49 10.97
N SER A 14 -3.53 -0.77 12.08
CA SER A 14 -2.53 -0.71 13.14
C SER A 14 -2.18 -2.10 13.69
N ILE A 15 -3.18 -2.95 13.94
CA ILE A 15 -2.97 -4.33 14.42
C ILE A 15 -2.18 -5.15 13.39
N LEU A 16 -2.54 -5.04 12.10
CA LEU A 16 -1.82 -5.73 11.04
C LEU A 16 -0.38 -5.23 10.92
N THR A 17 -0.16 -3.92 10.97
CA THR A 17 1.18 -3.33 10.93
C THR A 17 2.06 -3.80 12.11
N VAL A 18 1.54 -3.78 13.34
CA VAL A 18 2.28 -4.26 14.52
C VAL A 18 2.62 -5.75 14.38
N ALA A 19 1.68 -6.55 13.86
CA ALA A 19 1.93 -7.96 13.60
C ALA A 19 2.98 -8.18 12.50
N LEU A 20 3.06 -7.31 11.50
CA LEU A 20 4.05 -7.41 10.41
C LEU A 20 5.48 -7.18 10.93
N THR A 21 5.67 -6.18 11.79
CA THR A 21 7.00 -5.77 12.28
C THR A 21 7.55 -6.66 13.39
N SER A 22 6.68 -7.30 14.17
CA SER A 22 7.08 -7.98 15.42
C SER A 22 7.29 -9.49 15.29
N ASN A 23 7.08 -10.09 14.12
CA ASN A 23 6.96 -11.55 13.99
C ASN A 23 7.92 -12.19 12.96
N THR A 24 8.01 -13.52 13.04
CA THR A 24 8.80 -14.33 12.10
C THR A 24 8.24 -14.30 10.67
N TRP A 25 9.09 -14.64 9.69
CA TRP A 25 8.73 -14.60 8.26
C TRP A 25 7.42 -15.31 7.89
N LYS A 26 7.07 -16.42 8.56
CA LYS A 26 5.81 -17.15 8.30
C LYS A 26 4.60 -16.31 8.67
N VAL A 27 4.68 -15.61 9.80
CA VAL A 27 3.63 -14.70 10.25
C VAL A 27 3.60 -13.48 9.33
N GLN A 28 4.76 -12.94 8.95
CA GLN A 28 4.83 -11.83 7.99
C GLN A 28 4.12 -12.15 6.68
N VAL A 29 4.32 -13.35 6.11
CA VAL A 29 3.61 -13.79 4.89
C VAL A 29 2.09 -13.77 5.07
N VAL A 30 1.59 -14.30 6.19
CA VAL A 30 0.15 -14.33 6.48
C VAL A 30 -0.40 -12.91 6.70
N VAL A 31 0.36 -12.06 7.40
CA VAL A 31 -0.02 -10.66 7.65
C VAL A 31 -0.03 -9.85 6.36
N LEU A 32 0.96 -10.03 5.47
CA LEU A 32 0.99 -9.40 4.14
C LEU A 32 -0.24 -9.81 3.31
N ALA A 33 -0.62 -11.09 3.33
CA ALA A 33 -1.85 -11.54 2.67
C ALA A 33 -3.11 -10.90 3.29
N ALA A 34 -3.15 -10.73 4.61
CA ALA A 34 -4.26 -10.05 5.28
C ALA A 34 -4.32 -8.55 4.94
N ILE A 35 -3.18 -7.86 4.88
CA ILE A 35 -3.08 -6.45 4.45
C ILE A 35 -3.56 -6.32 3.00
N LYS A 36 -3.14 -7.22 2.11
CA LYS A 36 -3.60 -7.24 0.72
C LYS A 36 -5.12 -7.32 0.64
N LEU A 37 -5.73 -8.30 1.31
CA LEU A 37 -7.19 -8.46 1.36
C LEU A 37 -7.91 -7.25 1.98
N PHE A 38 -7.31 -6.64 2.99
CA PHE A 38 -7.83 -5.42 3.60
C PHE A 38 -7.85 -4.26 2.60
N VAL A 39 -6.76 -4.06 1.86
CA VAL A 39 -6.65 -3.04 0.81
C VAL A 39 -7.66 -3.29 -0.33
N GLU A 40 -7.83 -4.54 -0.77
CA GLU A 40 -8.79 -4.91 -1.82
C GLU A 40 -10.24 -4.59 -1.45
N ARG A 41 -10.59 -4.78 -0.17
CA ARG A 41 -11.97 -4.62 0.32
C ARG A 41 -12.28 -3.22 0.82
N MET A 42 -11.26 -2.39 1.02
CA MET A 42 -11.43 -1.04 1.50
C MET A 42 -12.14 -0.18 0.46
N ASN A 43 -13.05 0.66 0.92
CA ASN A 43 -13.77 1.57 0.06
C ASN A 43 -13.00 2.88 -0.13
N TRP A 44 -12.14 2.88 -1.15
CA TRP A 44 -11.35 4.04 -1.58
C TRP A 44 -12.13 5.10 -2.36
N VAL A 45 -13.43 4.86 -2.65
CA VAL A 45 -14.21 5.63 -3.65
C VAL A 45 -15.42 6.34 -3.07
N ASN A 46 -16.21 5.69 -2.20
CA ASN A 46 -17.45 6.31 -1.71
C ASN A 46 -17.14 7.28 -0.57
N GLY A 47 -17.74 8.48 -0.58
CA GLY A 47 -17.58 9.44 0.51
C GLY A 47 -16.35 10.33 0.40
N THR A 48 -15.72 10.42 -0.78
CA THR A 48 -14.89 11.57 -1.18
C THR A 48 -15.70 12.50 -2.10
N PRO A 49 -16.78 13.17 -1.62
CA PRO A 49 -17.31 14.30 -2.37
C PRO A 49 -16.24 15.39 -2.34
N ASP A 50 -15.75 15.81 -3.51
CA ASP A 50 -15.12 17.11 -3.87
C ASP A 50 -14.24 17.88 -2.83
N GLY A 51 -13.82 17.26 -1.74
CA GLY A 51 -13.18 17.86 -0.58
C GLY A 51 -14.01 18.87 0.20
N SER A 52 -15.30 19.08 -0.11
CA SER A 52 -16.02 20.29 0.34
C SER A 52 -16.69 20.20 1.73
N GLY A 53 -16.88 18.98 2.27
CA GLY A 53 -17.53 18.75 3.57
C GLY A 53 -16.62 18.15 4.66
N GLU A 54 -16.91 18.43 5.92
CA GLU A 54 -16.14 17.95 7.08
C GLU A 54 -15.99 16.42 7.12
N GLU A 55 -17.06 15.67 6.81
CA GLU A 55 -17.02 14.20 6.72
C GLU A 55 -16.08 13.69 5.61
N SER A 56 -16.01 14.41 4.49
CA SER A 56 -15.09 14.11 3.37
C SER A 56 -13.64 14.30 3.81
N ILE A 57 -13.34 15.39 4.51
CA ILE A 57 -12.00 15.68 5.05
C ILE A 57 -11.59 14.61 6.05
N GLN A 58 -12.46 14.26 7.01
CA GLN A 58 -12.18 13.20 7.99
C GLN A 58 -11.89 11.86 7.31
N ARG A 59 -12.67 11.50 6.28
CA ARG A 59 -12.44 10.28 5.51
C ARG A 59 -11.11 10.31 4.76
N ILE A 60 -10.77 11.40 4.09
CA ILE A 60 -9.50 11.57 3.39
C ILE A 60 -8.32 11.43 4.37
N THR A 61 -8.42 12.06 5.54
CA THR A 61 -7.41 11.94 6.61
C THR A 61 -7.27 10.49 7.07
N MET A 62 -8.39 9.79 7.31
CA MET A 62 -8.37 8.38 7.71
C MET A 62 -7.68 7.50 6.65
N LEU A 63 -8.00 7.67 5.37
CA LEU A 63 -7.39 6.91 4.28
C LEU A 63 -5.88 7.19 4.15
N ARG A 64 -5.46 8.46 4.32
CA ARG A 64 -4.05 8.83 4.35
C ARG A 64 -3.30 8.21 5.53
N ASN A 65 -3.92 8.22 6.71
CA ASN A 65 -3.35 7.59 7.91
C ASN A 65 -3.19 6.08 7.73
N ILE A 66 -4.16 5.42 7.10
CA ILE A 66 -4.07 4.00 6.77
C ILE A 66 -2.88 3.74 5.84
N LEU A 67 -2.76 4.47 4.73
CA LEU A 67 -1.64 4.35 3.81
C LEU A 67 -0.29 4.56 4.53
N GLY A 68 -0.19 5.62 5.35
CA GLY A 68 1.00 5.92 6.13
C GLY A 68 1.36 4.87 7.19
N GLN A 69 0.38 4.11 7.68
CA GLN A 69 0.62 3.06 8.68
C GLN A 69 1.22 1.79 8.11
N TYR A 70 0.78 1.32 6.94
CA TYR A 70 1.23 0.02 6.43
C TYR A 70 2.27 0.11 5.32
N ILE A 71 2.37 1.23 4.59
CA ILE A 71 3.33 1.32 3.47
C ILE A 71 4.78 1.17 3.96
N PRO A 72 5.27 1.94 4.97
CA PRO A 72 6.65 1.78 5.43
C PRO A 72 7.03 0.36 5.88
N PRO A 73 6.26 -0.34 6.74
CA PRO A 73 6.63 -1.69 7.17
C PRO A 73 6.50 -2.74 6.04
N VAL A 74 5.63 -2.51 5.05
CA VAL A 74 5.59 -3.34 3.83
C VAL A 74 6.82 -3.10 2.96
N CYS A 75 7.27 -1.84 2.84
CA CYS A 75 8.50 -1.47 2.15
C CYS A 75 9.73 -2.10 2.80
N GLU A 76 9.84 -2.08 4.13
CA GLU A 76 10.90 -2.77 4.89
C GLU A 76 10.95 -4.28 4.60
N CYS A 77 9.78 -4.90 4.37
CA CYS A 77 9.71 -6.31 4.03
C CYS A 77 10.32 -6.65 2.64
N LEU A 78 10.48 -5.68 1.73
CA LEU A 78 11.21 -5.84 0.47
C LEU A 78 12.72 -6.03 0.68
N GLU A 79 13.27 -5.50 1.78
CA GLU A 79 14.69 -5.59 2.11
C GLU A 79 15.09 -6.98 2.66
N VAL A 80 14.10 -7.83 2.95
CA VAL A 80 14.30 -9.15 3.59
C VAL A 80 14.94 -10.13 2.61
N LYS A 81 16.27 -10.15 2.58
CA LYS A 81 17.09 -10.95 1.63
C LYS A 81 16.81 -12.45 1.66
N LYS A 82 16.52 -13.01 2.83
CA LYS A 82 16.45 -14.47 3.04
C LYS A 82 15.12 -15.09 2.58
N TYR A 83 14.02 -14.33 2.59
CA TYR A 83 12.68 -14.88 2.46
C TYR A 83 11.95 -14.31 1.24
N ALA A 84 12.08 -14.99 0.09
CA ALA A 84 11.43 -14.57 -1.15
C ALA A 84 9.90 -14.43 -1.02
N ALA A 85 9.25 -15.29 -0.24
CA ALA A 85 7.81 -15.22 0.01
C ALA A 85 7.39 -13.90 0.69
N VAL A 86 8.22 -13.36 1.59
CA VAL A 86 7.97 -12.07 2.25
C VAL A 86 8.08 -10.94 1.23
N ARG A 87 9.15 -10.94 0.42
CA ARG A 87 9.35 -9.93 -0.62
C ARG A 87 8.24 -9.97 -1.68
N LEU A 88 7.84 -11.16 -2.14
CA LEU A 88 6.74 -11.33 -3.07
C LEU A 88 5.42 -10.77 -2.49
N GLY A 89 5.07 -11.17 -1.25
CA GLY A 89 3.86 -10.66 -0.60
C GLY A 89 3.87 -9.14 -0.44
N SER A 90 5.05 -8.55 -0.23
CA SER A 90 5.22 -7.10 -0.11
C SER A 90 4.97 -6.39 -1.44
N VAL A 91 5.55 -6.88 -2.54
CA VAL A 91 5.29 -6.33 -3.87
C VAL A 91 3.80 -6.46 -4.22
N GLU A 92 3.17 -7.60 -3.92
CA GLU A 92 1.75 -7.81 -4.20
C GLU A 92 0.83 -6.86 -3.41
N VAL A 93 1.15 -6.55 -2.15
CA VAL A 93 0.42 -5.54 -1.37
C VAL A 93 0.53 -4.17 -2.04
N LEU A 94 1.73 -3.77 -2.47
CA LEU A 94 1.94 -2.47 -3.11
C LEU A 94 1.28 -2.38 -4.49
N GLU A 95 1.29 -3.47 -5.28
CA GLU A 95 0.55 -3.56 -6.54
C GLU A 95 -0.96 -3.41 -6.32
N THR A 96 -1.48 -4.12 -5.31
CA THR A 96 -2.91 -4.09 -4.95
C THR A 96 -3.33 -2.69 -4.51
N MET A 97 -2.52 -2.04 -3.67
CA MET A 97 -2.73 -0.64 -3.28
C MET A 97 -2.73 0.28 -4.49
N HIS A 98 -1.73 0.16 -5.37
CA HIS A 98 -1.66 0.99 -6.56
C HIS A 98 -2.92 0.81 -7.41
N SER A 99 -3.34 -0.42 -7.68
CA SER A 99 -4.58 -0.74 -8.40
C SER A 99 -5.82 -0.17 -7.72
N ALA A 100 -5.92 -0.24 -6.40
CA ALA A 100 -7.04 0.31 -5.64
C ALA A 100 -7.10 1.85 -5.71
N LEU A 101 -5.94 2.50 -5.81
CA LEU A 101 -5.82 3.95 -5.95
C LEU A 101 -5.84 4.45 -7.41
N GLN A 102 -5.90 3.58 -8.42
CA GLN A 102 -5.90 4.00 -9.82
C GLN A 102 -7.07 4.96 -10.09
N GLY A 103 -6.77 6.17 -10.56
CA GLY A 103 -7.70 7.28 -10.80
C GLY A 103 -7.17 8.57 -10.21
N HIS A 104 -7.12 9.66 -11.00
CA HIS A 104 -6.41 10.90 -10.65
C HIS A 104 -6.73 11.46 -9.25
N VAL A 105 -7.99 11.39 -8.82
CA VAL A 105 -8.41 11.89 -7.51
C VAL A 105 -7.89 11.00 -6.36
N ARG A 106 -7.83 9.68 -6.54
CA ARG A 106 -7.42 8.72 -5.50
C ARG A 106 -5.92 8.67 -5.31
N LEU A 107 -5.15 8.89 -6.37
CA LEU A 107 -3.68 8.98 -6.25
C LEU A 107 -3.25 10.15 -5.37
N SER A 108 -4.07 11.20 -5.22
CA SER A 108 -3.81 12.30 -4.26
C SER A 108 -3.88 11.88 -2.78
N LEU A 109 -4.37 10.68 -2.47
CA LEU A 109 -4.29 10.08 -1.14
C LEU A 109 -2.87 9.60 -0.83
N LEU A 110 -2.11 9.21 -1.85
CA LEU A 110 -0.71 8.84 -1.70
C LEU A 110 0.13 10.12 -1.71
N THR A 111 0.79 10.43 -0.59
CA THR A 111 1.70 11.57 -0.51
C THR A 111 2.95 11.30 -1.36
N GLU A 112 3.61 12.36 -1.83
CA GLU A 112 4.87 12.22 -2.57
C GLU A 112 5.95 11.53 -1.73
N GLU A 113 6.00 11.79 -0.42
CA GLU A 113 6.91 11.10 0.52
C GLU A 113 6.72 9.57 0.49
N LEU A 114 5.46 9.10 0.57
CA LEU A 114 5.16 7.67 0.53
C LEU A 114 5.47 7.07 -0.84
N LYS A 115 5.22 7.82 -1.92
CA LYS A 115 5.57 7.40 -3.28
C LYS A 115 7.07 7.28 -3.48
N GLU A 116 7.85 8.25 -3.01
CA GLU A 116 9.31 8.21 -3.02
C GLU A 116 9.84 7.03 -2.21
N HIS A 117 9.28 6.81 -1.00
CA HIS A 117 9.66 5.69 -0.16
C HIS A 117 9.40 4.33 -0.83
N ILE A 118 8.26 4.18 -1.52
CA ILE A 118 7.97 2.98 -2.32
C ILE A 118 8.99 2.80 -3.44
N LEU A 119 9.25 3.86 -4.22
CA LEU A 119 10.18 3.80 -5.35
C LEU A 119 11.62 3.50 -4.92
N ASP A 120 12.04 4.01 -3.76
CA ASP A 120 13.34 3.69 -3.17
C ASP A 120 13.39 2.23 -2.71
N SER A 121 12.36 1.76 -2.01
CA SER A 121 12.30 0.39 -1.49
C SER A 121 12.21 -0.67 -2.59
N LEU A 122 11.57 -0.37 -3.73
CA LEU A 122 11.53 -1.29 -4.86
C LEU A 122 12.93 -1.59 -5.44
N LYS A 123 13.93 -0.72 -5.22
CA LYS A 123 15.31 -0.95 -5.68
C LYS A 123 15.91 -2.22 -5.10
N TYR A 124 15.51 -2.63 -3.89
CA TYR A 124 16.02 -3.83 -3.25
C TYR A 124 15.64 -5.13 -3.99
N VAL A 125 14.61 -5.09 -4.83
CA VAL A 125 14.10 -6.28 -5.55
C VAL A 125 14.25 -6.20 -7.07
N TYR A 126 14.88 -5.15 -7.62
CA TYR A 126 15.18 -5.10 -9.07
C TYR A 126 16.20 -6.14 -9.52
N SER A 127 17.06 -6.60 -8.60
CA SER A 127 18.03 -7.67 -8.85
C SER A 127 17.67 -8.95 -8.10
N ASP A 128 16.38 -9.15 -7.80
CA ASP A 128 15.93 -10.36 -7.11
C ASP A 128 16.29 -11.62 -7.90
N LYS A 129 16.59 -12.69 -7.17
CA LYS A 129 16.90 -14.01 -7.73
C LYS A 129 15.65 -14.66 -8.32
N GLU A 130 14.48 -14.33 -7.77
CA GLU A 130 13.19 -14.80 -8.28
C GLU A 130 12.68 -13.88 -9.39
N PRO A 131 12.59 -14.34 -10.66
CA PRO A 131 12.19 -13.49 -11.79
C PRO A 131 10.83 -12.82 -11.58
N ASN A 132 9.85 -13.56 -11.05
CA ASN A 132 8.50 -13.04 -10.80
C ASN A 132 8.50 -11.81 -9.86
N ILE A 133 9.35 -11.79 -8.84
CA ILE A 133 9.45 -10.65 -7.90
C ILE A 133 10.03 -9.44 -8.64
N ARG A 134 11.11 -9.65 -9.39
CA ARG A 134 11.76 -8.59 -10.17
C ARG A 134 10.81 -8.00 -11.21
N ASP A 135 10.11 -8.85 -11.95
CA ASP A 135 9.24 -8.41 -13.05
C ASP A 135 8.07 -7.56 -12.51
N LYS A 136 7.43 -8.01 -11.42
CA LYS A 136 6.39 -7.24 -10.72
C LYS A 136 6.91 -5.91 -10.17
N ALA A 137 8.09 -5.90 -9.57
CA ALA A 137 8.69 -4.67 -9.03
C ALA A 137 8.99 -3.65 -10.13
N LEU A 138 9.52 -4.09 -11.27
CA LEU A 138 9.79 -3.23 -12.43
C LEU A 138 8.49 -2.69 -13.04
N GLU A 139 7.47 -3.55 -13.19
CA GLU A 139 6.15 -3.11 -13.67
C GLU A 139 5.54 -2.06 -12.73
N LEU A 140 5.57 -2.31 -11.42
CA LEU A 140 5.05 -1.38 -10.41
C LEU A 140 5.79 -0.05 -10.42
N LYS A 141 7.13 -0.07 -10.50
CA LYS A 141 7.94 1.15 -10.67
C LYS A 141 7.47 1.97 -11.87
N ASN A 142 7.31 1.32 -13.02
CA ASN A 142 6.91 1.99 -14.25
C ASN A 142 5.52 2.62 -14.12
N LYS A 143 4.59 1.94 -13.44
CA LYS A 143 3.26 2.50 -13.12
C LYS A 143 3.39 3.79 -12.30
N PHE A 144 4.18 3.79 -11.21
CA PHE A 144 4.41 4.99 -10.39
C PHE A 144 5.08 6.15 -11.13
N LEU A 145 6.01 5.86 -12.05
CA LEU A 145 6.71 6.89 -12.83
C LEU A 145 5.83 7.46 -13.96
N SER A 146 5.03 6.62 -14.62
CA SER A 146 4.14 7.05 -15.71
C SER A 146 3.07 8.06 -15.26
N LEU A 147 2.73 8.06 -13.97
CA LEU A 147 1.80 9.02 -13.36
C LEU A 147 2.36 10.44 -13.22
N GLY A 148 3.69 10.62 -13.33
CA GLY A 148 4.34 11.94 -13.28
C GLY A 148 4.47 12.64 -14.63
N SER A 149 4.07 12.00 -15.74
CA SER A 149 4.30 12.51 -17.10
C SER A 149 3.08 13.17 -17.76
N THR A 150 1.92 13.21 -17.09
CA THR A 150 0.75 13.97 -17.54
C THR A 150 0.70 15.32 -16.82
N GLY A 151 1.61 16.21 -17.21
CA GLY A 151 1.76 17.54 -16.63
C GLY A 151 2.76 18.36 -17.45
N SER A 152 2.35 18.72 -18.67
CA SER A 152 2.97 19.75 -19.50
C SER A 152 1.88 20.70 -19.95
#